data_AF-A0A1G1IKE1-F1
#
_entry.id   AF-A0A1G1IKE1-F1
#
_cell.length_a   1.000
_cell.length_b   1.000
_cell.length_c   1.000
_cell.angle_alpha   90.00
_cell.angle_beta   90.00
_cell.angle_gamma   90.00
#
_symmetry.space_group_name_H-M   'P 1'
#
loop_
_entity.id
_entity.type
_entity.pdbx_description
1 polymer ?
#
loop_
_entity_poly.entity_id
_entity_poly.type
_entity_poly.pdbx_seq_one_letter_code
_entity_poly.pdbx_strand_id
1 'polypeptide(L)'
;MKKTIAVLMVMMFLALSAFPSPALAVNTAVHGKITGKTVCYGLGSLIIWPGIGQYLNNNETKKNWTHALIGLFPPFRLWSGWDAMIARQGGRWDGKI
;
A
#
# COMPACT_ATOMS: atom_id res chain seq x y z
N MET A 1 0.28 -3.54 -35.53
CA MET A 1 0.90 -4.10 -34.31
C MET A 1 1.70 -3.05 -33.52
N LYS A 2 2.81 -2.50 -34.05
CA LYS A 2 3.62 -1.50 -33.31
C LYS A 2 2.83 -0.24 -32.89
N LYS A 3 1.98 0.29 -33.78
CA LYS A 3 1.11 1.46 -33.51
C LYS A 3 0.05 1.16 -32.44
N THR A 4 -0.51 -0.04 -32.45
CA THR A 4 -1.52 -0.49 -31.50
C THR A 4 -0.94 -0.62 -30.08
N ILE A 5 0.28 -1.16 -29.97
CA ILE A 5 1.00 -1.25 -28.69
C ILE A 5 1.33 0.14 -28.15
N ALA A 6 1.81 1.05 -28.99
CA ALA A 6 2.09 2.44 -28.58
C ALA A 6 0.84 3.15 -28.04
N VAL A 7 -0.31 2.96 -28.70
CA VAL A 7 -1.60 3.52 -28.24
C VAL A 7 -2.02 2.93 -26.90
N LEU A 8 -1.88 1.62 -26.70
CA LEU A 8 -2.19 0.97 -25.42
C LEU A 8 -1.28 1.47 -24.29
N MET A 9 0.00 1.70 -24.55
CA MET A 9 0.94 2.24 -23.55
C MET A 9 0.60 3.69 -23.18
N VAL A 10 0.22 4.52 -24.16
CA VAL A 10 -0.22 5.91 -23.90
C VAL A 10 -1.53 5.94 -23.10
N MET A 11 -2.49 5.09 -23.45
CA MET A 11 -3.76 4.95 -22.72
C MET A 11 -3.54 4.49 -21.28
N MET A 12 -2.61 3.54 -21.07
CA MET A 12 -2.22 3.12 -19.73
C MET A 12 -1.57 4.24 -18.93
N PHE A 13 -0.70 5.05 -19.56
CA PHE A 13 -0.06 6.19 -18.90
C PHE A 13 -1.07 7.29 -18.52
N LEU A 14 -2.05 7.57 -19.39
CA LEU A 14 -3.14 8.51 -19.12
C LEU A 14 -4.07 8.01 -18.01
N ALA A 15 -4.40 6.71 -17.99
CA ALA A 15 -5.19 6.11 -16.92
C ALA A 15 -4.47 6.17 -15.55
N LEU A 16 -3.15 6.02 -15.53
CA LEU A 16 -2.33 6.18 -14.34
C LEU A 16 -2.17 7.64 -13.89
N SER A 17 -2.42 8.62 -14.76
CA SER A 17 -2.38 10.05 -14.41
C SER A 17 -3.71 10.59 -13.85
N ALA A 18 -4.79 9.83 -13.96
CA ALA A 18 -6.13 10.21 -13.52
C ALA A 18 -6.42 9.87 -12.04
N PHE A 19 -5.44 9.38 -11.28
CA PHE A 19 -5.64 9.19 -9.84
C PHE A 19 -5.77 10.56 -9.16
N PRO A 20 -6.82 10.79 -8.35
CA PRO A 20 -6.92 12.00 -7.56
C PRO A 20 -5.67 12.10 -6.69
N SER A 21 -4.95 13.22 -6.81
CA SER A 21 -3.83 13.55 -5.94
C SER A 21 -4.30 13.46 -4.49
N PRO A 22 -3.61 12.72 -3.59
CA PRO A 22 -3.90 12.75 -2.15
C PRO A 22 -3.38 14.08 -1.57
N ALA A 23 -3.87 15.21 -2.08
CA ALA A 23 -3.42 16.55 -1.73
C ALA A 23 -4.04 17.08 -0.43
N LEU A 24 -4.91 16.32 0.23
CA LEU A 24 -5.68 16.80 1.40
C LEU A 24 -5.56 15.94 2.66
N ALA A 25 -4.78 14.85 2.64
CA ALA A 25 -4.54 14.05 3.84
C ALA A 25 -3.23 14.48 4.50
N VAL A 26 -3.31 15.12 5.67
CA VAL A 26 -2.14 15.35 6.53
C VAL A 26 -1.50 13.99 6.82
N ASN A 27 -0.27 13.78 6.34
CA ASN A 27 0.45 12.55 6.55
C ASN A 27 0.99 12.53 7.99
N THR A 28 0.16 12.06 8.93
CA THR A 28 0.55 11.83 10.32
C THR A 28 1.35 10.54 10.50
N ALA A 29 1.71 9.86 9.40
CA ALA A 29 2.33 8.55 9.48
C ALA A 29 3.82 8.67 9.84
N VAL A 30 4.24 7.91 10.84
CA VAL A 30 5.63 7.89 11.32
C VAL A 30 6.27 6.57 10.90
N HIS A 31 7.47 6.64 10.35
CA HIS A 31 8.21 5.44 9.95
C HIS A 31 8.97 4.86 11.16
N GLY A 32 8.86 3.55 11.34
CA GLY A 32 9.65 2.82 12.31
C GLY A 32 11.05 2.48 11.77
N LYS A 33 11.75 1.58 12.49
CA LYS A 33 13.04 1.06 12.04
C LYS A 33 12.84 -0.19 11.21
N ILE A 34 13.52 -0.25 10.06
CA ILE A 34 13.62 -1.48 9.29
C ILE A 34 14.56 -2.43 10.02
N THR A 35 14.10 -3.64 10.29
CA THR A 35 14.88 -4.73 10.89
C THR A 35 14.62 -6.02 10.13
N GLY A 36 15.41 -7.07 10.38
CA GLY A 36 15.15 -8.39 9.77
C GLY A 36 13.73 -8.90 10.05
N LYS A 37 13.17 -8.60 11.23
CA LYS A 37 11.77 -8.94 11.56
C LYS A 37 10.78 -8.21 10.66
N THR A 38 10.93 -6.88 10.52
CA THR A 38 9.97 -6.09 9.74
C THR A 38 10.05 -6.43 8.26
N VAL A 39 11.22 -6.81 7.74
CA VAL A 39 11.36 -7.37 6.38
C VAL A 39 10.51 -8.64 6.21
N CYS A 40 10.59 -9.59 7.15
CA CYS A 40 9.74 -10.78 7.12
C CYS A 40 8.24 -10.44 7.21
N TYR A 41 7.89 -9.43 8.01
CA TYR A 41 6.50 -8.96 8.13
C TYR A 41 6.01 -8.33 6.83
N GLY A 42 6.87 -7.55 6.16
CA GLY A 42 6.62 -7.01 4.83
C GLY A 42 6.38 -8.09 3.79
N LEU A 43 7.21 -9.14 3.78
CA LEU A 43 7.02 -10.31 2.92
C LEU A 43 5.71 -11.05 3.22
N GLY A 44 5.35 -11.22 4.50
CA GLY A 44 4.05 -11.77 4.90
C GLY A 44 2.88 -10.94 4.35
N SER A 45 2.97 -9.61 4.48
CA SER A 45 2.00 -8.66 3.92
C SER A 45 2.02 -8.52 2.40
N LEU A 46 3.02 -9.05 1.71
CA LEU A 46 3.14 -9.01 0.25
C LEU A 46 2.73 -10.32 -0.42
N ILE A 47 3.14 -11.45 0.17
CA ILE A 47 3.04 -12.78 -0.45
C ILE A 47 1.87 -13.57 0.15
N ILE A 48 1.73 -13.57 1.47
CA ILE A 48 0.75 -14.41 2.17
C ILE A 48 -0.62 -13.72 2.19
N TRP A 49 -0.76 -12.62 2.92
CA TRP A 49 -2.02 -11.88 3.02
C TRP A 49 -1.77 -10.43 3.45
N PRO A 50 -2.42 -9.44 2.81
CA PRO A 50 -2.14 -8.05 3.13
C PRO A 50 -2.67 -7.73 4.54
N GLY A 51 -1.93 -6.92 5.31
CA GLY A 51 -2.30 -6.61 6.70
C GLY A 51 -1.66 -7.51 7.77
N ILE A 52 -1.12 -8.69 7.43
CA ILE A 52 -0.40 -9.56 8.41
C ILE A 52 0.76 -8.80 9.05
N GLY A 53 1.60 -8.17 8.24
CA GLY A 53 2.75 -7.43 8.73
C GLY A 53 2.38 -6.20 9.55
N GLN A 54 1.23 -5.58 9.29
CA GLN A 54 0.71 -4.50 10.14
C GLN A 54 0.29 -5.03 11.52
N TYR A 55 -0.39 -6.19 11.56
CA TYR A 55 -0.72 -6.87 12.81
C TYR A 55 0.55 -7.24 13.61
N LEU A 56 1.55 -7.82 12.95
CA LEU A 56 2.83 -8.19 13.58
C LEU A 56 3.67 -7.00 14.06
N ASN A 57 3.46 -5.82 13.47
CA ASN A 57 4.08 -4.56 13.91
C ASN A 57 3.32 -3.89 15.07
N ASN A 58 2.27 -4.51 15.61
CA ASN A 58 1.41 -3.94 16.65
C ASN A 58 0.74 -2.62 16.23
N ASN A 59 0.38 -2.50 14.95
CA ASN A 59 -0.36 -1.34 14.46
C ASN A 59 -1.82 -1.36 14.96
N GLU A 60 -2.46 -0.18 14.94
CA GLU A 60 -3.89 -0.04 15.26
C GLU A 60 -4.76 -1.01 14.44
N THR A 61 -5.77 -1.61 15.08
CA THR A 61 -6.69 -2.57 14.43
C THR A 61 -7.31 -2.04 13.14
N LYS A 62 -7.66 -0.74 13.10
CA LYS A 62 -8.23 -0.11 11.91
C LYS A 62 -7.27 -0.12 10.71
N LYS A 63 -5.97 -0.01 10.97
CA LYS A 63 -4.94 -0.12 9.93
C LYS A 63 -4.84 -1.55 9.42
N ASN A 64 -4.87 -2.54 10.31
CA ASN A 64 -4.83 -3.95 9.91
C ASN A 64 -5.98 -4.28 8.95
N TRP A 65 -7.20 -3.82 9.26
CA TRP A 65 -8.36 -3.95 8.37
C TRP A 65 -8.21 -3.18 7.06
N THR A 66 -7.70 -1.95 7.10
CA THR A 66 -7.43 -1.16 5.88
C THR A 66 -6.56 -1.96 4.91
N HIS A 67 -5.46 -2.51 5.40
CA HIS A 67 -4.56 -3.30 4.56
C HIS A 67 -5.15 -4.66 4.17
N ALA A 68 -5.84 -5.35 5.07
CA ALA A 68 -6.48 -6.63 4.77
C ALA A 68 -7.54 -6.54 3.66
N LEU A 69 -8.28 -5.43 3.60
CA LEU A 69 -9.34 -5.23 2.62
C LEU A 69 -8.84 -4.55 1.34
N ILE A 70 -8.18 -3.39 1.47
CA ILE A 70 -7.73 -2.61 0.31
C ILE A 70 -6.53 -3.29 -0.37
N GLY A 71 -5.67 -3.94 0.42
CA GLY A 71 -4.45 -4.57 -0.07
C GLY A 71 -4.67 -5.78 -0.99
N LEU A 72 -5.91 -6.25 -1.16
CA LEU A 72 -6.25 -7.27 -2.16
C LEU A 72 -6.22 -6.73 -3.59
N PHE A 73 -6.37 -5.42 -3.76
CA PHE A 73 -6.37 -4.77 -5.06
C PHE A 73 -4.98 -4.21 -5.38
N PRO A 74 -4.43 -4.42 -6.59
CA PRO A 74 -3.26 -3.67 -7.05
C PRO A 74 -3.57 -2.17 -7.13
N PRO A 75 -2.62 -1.26 -6.80
CA PRO A 75 -1.25 -1.48 -6.33
C PRO A 75 -1.12 -1.65 -4.80
N PHE A 76 -2.24 -1.70 -4.07
CA PHE A 76 -2.27 -1.65 -2.61
C PHE A 76 -1.69 -2.87 -1.91
N ARG A 77 -1.52 -3.99 -2.62
CA ARG A 77 -0.74 -5.16 -2.15
C ARG A 77 0.73 -4.80 -1.88
N LEU A 78 1.36 -4.11 -2.83
CA LEU A 78 2.74 -3.63 -2.71
C LEU A 78 2.86 -2.60 -1.59
N TRP A 79 1.88 -1.70 -1.51
CA TRP A 79 1.79 -0.75 -0.42
C TRP A 79 1.68 -1.45 0.94
N SER A 80 0.87 -2.52 1.08
CA SER A 80 0.78 -3.28 2.33
C SER A 80 2.10 -3.93 2.73
N GLY A 81 2.82 -4.54 1.79
CA GLY A 81 4.15 -5.10 2.06
C GLY A 81 5.17 -4.04 2.47
N TRP A 82 5.26 -2.96 1.70
CA TRP A 82 6.15 -1.83 1.99
C TRP A 82 5.86 -1.21 3.36
N ASP A 83 4.60 -0.90 3.62
CA ASP A 83 4.13 -0.26 4.86
C ASP A 83 4.46 -1.11 6.11
N ALA A 84 4.37 -2.43 6.01
CA ALA A 84 4.79 -3.35 7.05
C ALA A 84 6.31 -3.42 7.20
N MET A 85 7.07 -3.40 6.09
CA MET A 85 8.53 -3.44 6.13
C MET A 85 9.14 -2.25 6.87
N ILE A 86 8.60 -1.06 6.62
CA ILE A 86 9.06 0.18 7.27
C ILE A 86 8.43 0.40 8.65
N ALA A 87 7.66 -0.58 9.15
CA ALA A 87 6.93 -0.51 10.42
C ALA A 87 6.20 0.84 10.60
N ARG A 88 5.50 1.30 9.56
CA ARG A 88 4.85 2.60 9.57
C ARG A 88 3.69 2.60 10.56
N GLN A 89 3.61 3.62 11.39
CA GLN A 89 2.44 3.94 12.22
C GLN A 89 1.55 4.95 11.49
N GLY A 90 0.24 4.86 11.64
CA GLY A 90 -0.71 5.65 10.84
C GLY A 90 -0.86 5.15 9.40
N GLY A 91 -1.43 5.94 8.49
CA GLY A 91 -1.67 5.48 7.11
C GLY A 91 -2.78 4.42 7.01
N ARG A 92 -3.90 4.71 7.66
CA ARG A 92 -5.14 3.94 7.63
C ARG A 92 -6.20 4.68 6.83
N TRP A 93 -7.18 3.95 6.30
CA TRP A 93 -8.31 4.57 5.64
C TRP A 93 -9.36 4.94 6.70
N ASP A 94 -9.70 6.23 6.77
CA ASP A 94 -10.69 6.74 7.72
C ASP A 94 -12.09 6.90 7.14
N GLY A 95 -12.38 6.31 5.99
CA GLY A 95 -13.71 6.36 5.36
C GLY A 95 -14.01 7.69 4.67
N LYS A 96 -13.01 8.56 4.50
CA LYS A 96 -13.08 9.76 3.65
C LYS A 96 -12.24 9.51 2.40
N ILE A 97 -12.82 9.79 1.23
CA ILE A 97 -12.11 9.89 -0.05
C ILE A 97 -11.71 11.35 -0.20
#